data_AF-A0A959A3P3-F1
#
_entry.id   AF-A0A959A3P3-F1
#
_cell.length_a   1.000
_cell.length_b   1.000
_cell.length_c   1.000
_cell.angle_alpha   90.00
_cell.angle_beta   90.00
_cell.angle_gamma   90.00
#
_symmetry.space_group_name_H-M   'P 1'
#
loop_
_entity.id
_entity.type
_entity.pdbx_description
1 polymer ?
#
loop_
_entity_poly.entity_id
_entity_poly.type
_entity_poly.pdbx_seq_one_letter_code
_entity_poly.pdbx_strand_id
1 'polypeptide(L)'
;MTKKIVFGIAILLVIAAIYYHDLIRYGLGQAKGQFKVLWNAVPVEEVITNPVTPDTIRLKLGVVNEIRAFAFDSLGLRPSKNYTTYYDQHGKDILWVVTACEPYRFKPIEWS
;
A
#
# COMPACT_ATOMS: atom_id res chain seq x y z
N MET A 1 -17.87 34.64 -22.61
CA MET A 1 -18.66 33.53 -22.01
C MET A 1 -17.80 32.53 -21.25
N THR A 2 -16.69 32.06 -21.81
CA THR A 2 -15.73 31.12 -21.18
C THR A 2 -15.26 31.52 -19.78
N LYS A 3 -14.94 32.81 -19.54
CA LYS A 3 -14.53 33.27 -18.19
C LYS A 3 -15.59 33.06 -17.11
N LYS A 4 -16.88 33.22 -17.45
CA LYS A 4 -18.00 33.00 -16.50
C LYS A 4 -18.22 31.52 -16.21
N ILE A 5 -18.01 30.66 -17.23
CA ILE A 5 -18.10 29.20 -17.09
C ILE A 5 -16.97 28.67 -16.20
N VAL A 6 -15.73 29.10 -16.46
CA VAL A 6 -14.57 28.73 -15.62
C VAL A 6 -14.78 29.16 -14.17
N PHE A 7 -15.31 30.36 -13.95
CA PHE A 7 -15.63 30.86 -12.61
C PHE A 7 -16.71 30.01 -11.92
N GLY A 8 -17.78 29.64 -12.65
CA GLY A 8 -18.82 28.75 -12.13
C GLY A 8 -18.30 27.36 -11.76
N ILE A 9 -17.44 26.78 -12.59
CA ILE A 9 -16.78 25.48 -12.31
C ILE A 9 -15.89 25.60 -11.07
N ALA A 10 -15.11 26.68 -10.94
CA ALA A 10 -14.26 26.89 -9.77
C ALA A 10 -15.08 26.96 -8.47
N ILE A 11 -16.22 27.66 -8.47
CA ILE A 11 -17.13 27.69 -7.32
C ILE A 11 -17.66 26.29 -7.00
N LEU A 12 -18.10 25.53 -8.00
CA LEU A 12 -18.59 24.17 -7.80
C LEU A 12 -17.51 23.25 -7.20
N LEU A 13 -16.26 23.36 -7.66
CA LEU A 13 -15.15 22.59 -7.12
C LEU A 13 -14.85 22.98 -5.66
N VAL A 14 -14.93 24.26 -5.31
CA VAL A 14 -14.75 24.71 -3.93
C VAL A 14 -15.86 24.18 -3.01
N ILE A 15 -17.12 24.25 -3.45
CA ILE A 15 -18.25 23.69 -2.71
C ILE A 15 -18.07 22.18 -2.51
N ALA A 16 -17.68 21.46 -3.57
CA ALA A 16 -17.40 20.03 -3.48
C ALA A 16 -16.24 19.73 -2.54
N ALA A 17 -15.16 20.51 -2.56
CA ALA A 17 -14.02 20.33 -1.67
C ALA A 17 -14.38 20.55 -0.19
N ILE A 18 -15.26 21.52 0.11
CA ILE A 18 -15.77 21.74 1.46
C ILE A 18 -16.67 20.57 1.88
N TYR A 19 -17.58 20.13 1.00
CA TYR A 19 -18.49 19.03 1.29
C TYR A 19 -17.77 17.69 1.50
N TYR A 20 -16.73 17.41 0.69
CA TYR A 20 -15.94 16.18 0.75
C TYR A 20 -14.61 16.33 1.50
N HIS A 21 -14.50 17.32 2.41
CA HIS A 21 -13.28 17.62 3.15
C HIS A 21 -12.67 16.38 3.84
N ASP A 22 -13.49 15.52 4.45
CA ASP A 22 -13.01 14.34 5.17
C ASP A 22 -12.37 13.31 4.23
N LEU A 23 -12.98 13.11 3.06
CA LEU A 23 -12.47 12.20 2.05
C LEU A 23 -11.14 12.71 1.46
N ILE A 24 -11.05 14.03 1.20
CA ILE A 24 -9.83 14.67 0.72
C ILE A 24 -8.72 14.53 1.76
N ARG A 25 -9.02 14.83 3.04
CA ARG A 25 -8.07 14.71 4.14
C ARG A 25 -7.58 13.27 4.31
N TYR A 26 -8.50 12.30 4.25
CA TYR A 26 -8.17 10.89 4.29
C TYR A 26 -7.25 10.49 3.12
N GLY A 27 -7.63 10.84 1.89
CA GLY A 27 -6.84 10.54 0.69
C GLY A 27 -5.44 11.15 0.72
N LEU A 28 -5.30 12.40 1.17
CA LEU A 28 -4.01 13.04 1.37
C LEU A 28 -3.17 12.35 2.44
N GLY A 29 -3.80 11.89 3.53
CA GLY A 29 -3.15 11.09 4.56
C GLY A 29 -2.60 9.78 4.02
N GLN A 30 -3.41 9.04 3.25
CA GLN A 30 -3.01 7.80 2.59
C GLN A 30 -1.88 8.03 1.58
N ALA A 31 -2.01 9.06 0.73
CA ALA A 31 -0.98 9.41 -0.25
C ALA A 31 0.35 9.75 0.42
N LYS A 32 0.34 10.51 1.51
CA LYS A 32 1.54 10.81 2.30
C LYS A 32 2.19 9.55 2.89
N GLY A 33 1.37 8.64 3.43
CA GLY A 33 1.84 7.36 3.97
C GLY A 33 2.49 6.50 2.88
N GLN A 34 1.80 6.31 1.76
CA GLN A 34 2.29 5.55 0.61
C GLN A 34 3.58 6.15 0.05
N PHE A 35 3.62 7.47 -0.12
CA PHE A 35 4.82 8.16 -0.59
C PHE A 35 6.00 7.93 0.35
N LYS A 36 5.79 7.99 1.67
CA LYS A 36 6.84 7.70 2.65
C LYS A 36 7.39 6.28 2.52
N VAL A 37 6.54 5.27 2.32
CA VAL A 37 6.99 3.88 2.12
C VAL A 37 7.83 3.77 0.86
N LEU A 38 7.31 4.27 -0.28
CA LEU A 38 8.00 4.19 -1.57
C LEU A 38 9.35 4.91 -1.56
N TRP A 39 9.41 6.09 -0.93
CA TRP A 39 10.62 6.92 -0.91
C TRP A 39 11.74 6.31 -0.06
N ASN A 40 11.39 5.56 0.98
CA ASN A 40 12.36 4.99 1.92
C ASN A 40 12.57 3.48 1.72
N ALA A 41 11.92 2.86 0.74
CA ALA A 41 12.12 1.46 0.43
C ALA A 41 13.45 1.27 -0.31
N VAL A 42 14.20 0.24 0.08
CA VAL A 42 15.51 -0.11 -0.48
C VAL A 42 15.46 -1.47 -1.17
N PRO A 43 16.34 -1.78 -2.14
CA PRO A 43 16.41 -3.10 -2.75
C PRO A 43 16.66 -4.22 -1.73
N VAL A 44 15.98 -5.34 -1.89
CA VAL A 44 16.12 -6.51 -0.99
C VAL A 44 17.57 -7.01 -0.95
N GLU A 45 18.27 -6.98 -2.08
CA GLU A 45 19.66 -7.43 -2.18
C GLU A 45 20.61 -6.59 -1.30
N GLU A 46 20.40 -5.28 -1.25
CA GLU A 46 21.18 -4.38 -0.38
C GLU A 46 20.93 -4.69 1.10
N VAL A 47 19.72 -5.10 1.46
CA VAL A 47 19.37 -5.46 2.85
C VAL A 47 19.98 -6.80 3.24
N ILE A 48 19.97 -7.79 2.35
CA ILE A 48 20.52 -9.13 2.62
C ILE A 48 22.04 -9.08 2.77
N THR A 49 22.71 -8.33 1.91
CA THR A 49 24.18 -8.20 1.89
C THR A 49 24.72 -7.30 3.00
N ASN A 50 23.87 -6.48 3.62
CA ASN A 50 24.27 -5.60 4.69
C ASN A 50 24.58 -6.40 6.00
N PRO A 51 25.81 -6.31 6.54
CA PRO A 51 26.22 -7.06 7.73
C PRO A 51 25.51 -6.60 9.01
N VAL A 52 24.97 -5.38 9.06
CA VAL A 52 24.24 -4.89 10.25
C VAL A 52 22.77 -5.30 10.27
N THR A 53 22.23 -5.84 9.17
CA THR A 53 20.86 -6.34 9.12
C THR A 53 20.70 -7.53 10.07
N PRO A 54 19.65 -7.58 10.92
CA PRO A 54 19.39 -8.75 11.75
C PRO A 54 19.17 -10.02 10.93
N ASP A 55 19.71 -11.15 11.38
CA ASP A 55 19.63 -12.42 10.64
C ASP A 55 18.18 -12.88 10.40
N THR A 56 17.28 -12.58 11.32
CA THR A 56 15.84 -12.88 11.16
C THR A 56 15.23 -12.18 9.94
N ILE A 57 15.65 -10.95 9.64
CA ILE A 57 15.20 -10.21 8.46
C ILE A 57 15.85 -10.80 7.21
N ARG A 58 17.16 -11.08 7.26
CA ARG A 58 17.91 -11.68 6.14
C ARG A 58 17.30 -13.00 5.69
N LEU A 59 17.00 -13.90 6.64
CA LEU A 59 16.38 -15.21 6.38
C LEU A 59 14.99 -15.06 5.76
N LYS A 60 14.15 -14.18 6.31
CA LYS A 60 12.80 -13.93 5.77
C LYS A 60 12.84 -13.40 4.33
N LEU A 61 13.75 -12.47 4.04
CA LEU A 61 13.92 -11.93 2.69
C LEU A 61 14.46 -12.98 1.71
N GLY A 62 15.35 -13.87 2.18
CA GLY A 62 15.80 -15.04 1.41
C GLY A 62 14.63 -15.93 0.99
N VAL A 63 13.73 -16.27 1.92
CA VAL A 63 12.52 -17.07 1.63
C VAL A 63 11.63 -16.37 0.60
N VAL A 64 11.47 -15.04 0.69
CA VAL A 64 10.70 -14.29 -0.33
C VAL A 64 11.32 -14.42 -1.72
N ASN A 65 12.65 -14.38 -1.84
CA ASN A 65 13.33 -14.57 -3.11
C ASN A 65 13.13 -15.99 -3.68
N GLU A 66 13.19 -17.02 -2.84
CA GLU A 66 12.91 -18.40 -3.24
C GLU A 66 11.46 -18.58 -3.74
N ILE A 67 10.49 -18.01 -3.01
CA ILE A 67 9.09 -18.04 -3.42
C ILE A 67 8.90 -17.35 -4.78
N ARG A 68 9.55 -16.20 -5.00
CA ARG A 68 9.49 -15.48 -6.29
C ARG A 68 10.08 -16.33 -7.43
N ALA A 69 11.23 -16.97 -7.20
CA ALA A 69 11.85 -17.85 -8.19
C ALA A 69 10.92 -19.01 -8.55
N PHE A 70 10.36 -19.70 -7.55
CA PHE A 70 9.39 -20.77 -7.78
C PHE A 70 8.15 -20.29 -8.56
N ALA A 71 7.62 -19.11 -8.22
CA ALA A 71 6.45 -18.56 -8.88
C ALA A 71 6.68 -18.28 -10.39
N PHE A 72 7.87 -17.82 -10.77
CA PHE A 72 8.19 -17.55 -12.17
C PHE A 72 8.63 -18.81 -12.91
N ASP A 73 9.51 -19.61 -12.31
CA ASP A 73 10.16 -20.74 -12.98
C ASP A 73 9.26 -21.98 -13.02
N SER A 74 8.42 -22.19 -11.99
CA SER A 74 7.60 -23.41 -11.84
C SER A 74 6.10 -23.17 -12.05
N LEU A 75 5.55 -22.05 -11.56
CA LEU A 75 4.11 -21.75 -11.71
C LEU A 75 3.78 -20.99 -13.01
N GLY A 76 4.79 -20.57 -13.78
CA GLY A 76 4.60 -19.84 -15.03
C GLY A 76 3.99 -18.45 -14.86
N LEU A 77 4.10 -17.84 -13.66
CA LEU A 77 3.68 -16.47 -13.47
C LEU A 77 4.59 -15.52 -14.26
N ARG A 78 4.02 -14.43 -14.76
CA ARG A 78 4.80 -13.42 -15.49
C ARG A 78 5.83 -12.76 -14.55
N PRO A 79 7.11 -12.69 -14.97
CA PRO A 79 8.13 -12.00 -14.18
C PRO A 79 7.74 -10.56 -13.87
N SER A 80 7.99 -10.12 -12.64
CA SER A 80 7.71 -8.75 -12.19
C SER A 80 8.70 -8.27 -11.14
N LYS A 81 8.70 -6.94 -10.95
CA LYS A 81 9.46 -6.27 -9.89
C LYS A 81 8.74 -6.28 -8.54
N ASN A 82 7.64 -7.03 -8.41
CA ASN A 82 6.96 -7.13 -7.12
C ASN A 82 7.84 -7.88 -6.12
N TYR A 83 7.79 -7.42 -4.87
CA TYR A 83 8.54 -8.00 -3.75
C TYR A 83 10.07 -7.93 -3.91
N THR A 84 10.61 -6.94 -4.67
CA THR A 84 12.07 -6.71 -4.80
C THR A 84 12.61 -5.61 -3.88
N THR A 85 11.74 -4.91 -3.16
CA THR A 85 12.12 -3.84 -2.24
C THR A 85 11.62 -4.11 -0.83
N TYR A 86 12.32 -3.55 0.14
CA TYR A 86 12.07 -3.69 1.56
C TYR A 86 11.95 -2.30 2.20
N TYR A 87 10.95 -2.14 3.06
CA TYR A 87 10.77 -0.94 3.88
C TYR A 87 10.82 -1.36 5.35
N ASP A 88 11.80 -0.83 6.10
CA ASP A 88 11.88 -1.07 7.54
C ASP A 88 10.83 -0.25 8.29
N GLN A 89 9.93 -0.96 8.97
CA GLN A 89 8.86 -0.36 9.76
C GLN A 89 9.31 -0.07 11.20
N HIS A 90 10.50 -0.53 11.58
CA HIS A 90 11.02 -0.45 12.94
C HIS A 90 10.05 -1.06 13.97
N GLY A 91 9.44 -2.20 13.60
CA GLY A 91 8.52 -2.95 14.46
C GLY A 91 7.13 -2.30 14.65
N LYS A 92 6.77 -1.29 13.86
CA LYS A 92 5.43 -0.69 13.88
C LYS A 92 4.47 -1.47 12.98
N ASP A 93 3.22 -1.59 13.40
CA ASP A 93 2.17 -2.22 12.60
C ASP A 93 1.83 -1.37 11.36
N ILE A 94 1.79 -1.99 10.16
CA ILE A 94 1.35 -1.32 8.92
C ILE A 94 -0.17 -1.38 8.74
N LEU A 95 -0.80 -2.52 9.02
CA LEU A 95 -2.17 -2.79 8.62
C LEU A 95 -2.92 -3.54 9.72
N TRP A 96 -4.11 -3.04 10.04
CA TRP A 96 -5.09 -3.74 10.85
C TRP A 96 -6.18 -4.29 9.95
N VAL A 97 -6.33 -5.61 9.94
CA VAL A 97 -7.47 -6.25 9.29
C VAL A 97 -8.56 -6.41 10.35
N VAL A 98 -9.53 -5.49 10.34
CA VAL A 98 -10.68 -5.56 11.24
C VAL A 98 -11.72 -6.49 10.61
N THR A 99 -12.07 -7.55 11.34
CA THR A 99 -13.14 -8.47 10.96
C THR A 99 -14.29 -8.32 11.95
N ALA A 100 -15.52 -8.37 11.46
CA ALA A 100 -16.73 -8.27 12.27
C ALA A 100 -17.77 -9.29 11.81
N CYS A 101 -18.54 -9.84 12.75
CA CYS A 101 -19.67 -10.75 12.48
C CYS A 101 -20.82 -10.46 13.46
N GLU A 102 -22.03 -10.93 13.13
CA GLU A 102 -23.17 -10.92 14.05
C GLU A 102 -22.87 -11.81 15.27
N PRO A 103 -23.40 -11.51 16.47
CA PRO A 103 -23.28 -12.41 17.62
C PRO A 103 -23.77 -13.81 17.28
N TYR A 104 -22.91 -14.82 17.52
CA TYR A 104 -23.19 -16.24 17.28
C TYR A 104 -23.53 -16.60 15.82
N ARG A 105 -23.12 -15.79 14.84
CA ARG A 105 -23.51 -16.02 13.45
C ARG A 105 -22.51 -15.48 12.44
N PHE A 106 -21.99 -16.38 11.61
CA PHE A 106 -21.19 -16.06 10.43
C PHE A 106 -22.07 -16.07 9.18
N LYS A 107 -22.47 -14.89 8.71
CA LYS A 107 -23.13 -14.71 7.42
C LYS A 107 -22.17 -14.02 6.44
N PRO A 108 -21.94 -14.57 5.24
CA PRO A 108 -21.16 -13.88 4.23
C PRO A 108 -21.90 -12.64 3.71
N ILE A 109 -21.16 -11.58 3.39
CA ILE A 109 -21.70 -10.45 2.61
C ILE A 109 -21.70 -10.89 1.15
N GLU A 110 -22.88 -10.91 0.53
CA GLU A 110 -23.05 -11.09 -0.90
C GLU A 110 -23.13 -9.72 -1.58
N TRP A 111 -22.17 -9.43 -2.45
CA TRP A 111 -22.16 -8.21 -3.26
C TRP A 111 -22.99 -8.48 -4.53
N SER A 112 -24.02 -7.67 -4.77
CA SER A 112 -24.86 -7.71 -5.99
C SER A 112 -24.31 -6.83 -7.10
#